data_AF-A0A177EVH0-F1
#
_entry.id   AF-A0A177EVH0-F1
#
_cell.length_a   1.000
_cell.length_b   1.000
_cell.length_c   1.000
_cell.angle_alpha   90.00
_cell.angle_beta   90.00
_cell.angle_gamma   90.00
#
_symmetry.space_group_name_H-M   'P 1'
#
loop_
_entity.id
_entity.type
_entity.pdbx_description
1 polymer ?
#
loop_
_entity_poly.entity_id
_entity_poly.type
_entity_poly.pdbx_seq_one_letter_code
_entity_poly.pdbx_strand_id
1 'polypeptide(L)'
;MGIITTITQVQALTQYPCPLLEERFSILKQSIVKPQDRKRVIESYNRLTSALEVEAERISKQGSKAIPDIDFATVEENNGQLPEGLGETIRQAGCVIIRNVVSEQQATAWEQELKSYVKRHPGIGGFPTHDPQTFSLFWTPPQMQIRSHPKVLQAMNAVSQLWHLTRDDTLFDMSSQVVYADRFRIRHPSKDSEFTLNAHQDTGSIERWEDPTYRSCYEPIFEGRWEEYDPWNADHRAEAKSDLYQTGSKNPVYSPQ
;
A
#
# COMPACT_ATOMS: atom_id res chain seq x y z
N MET A 1 -6.20 -30.69 -37.77
CA MET A 1 -6.43 -29.81 -36.60
C MET A 1 -6.31 -30.66 -35.35
N GLY A 2 -5.15 -30.62 -34.69
CA GLY A 2 -4.91 -31.37 -33.44
C GLY A 2 -5.46 -30.59 -32.26
N ILE A 3 -6.35 -31.19 -31.48
CA ILE A 3 -6.85 -30.65 -30.21
C ILE A 3 -5.71 -30.78 -29.20
N ILE A 4 -5.11 -29.65 -28.78
CA ILE A 4 -4.16 -29.63 -27.67
C ILE A 4 -4.98 -29.70 -26.39
N THR A 5 -5.06 -30.90 -25.83
CA THR A 5 -5.63 -31.13 -24.50
C THR A 5 -4.60 -30.73 -23.46
N THR A 6 -4.70 -29.51 -22.92
CA THR A 6 -3.86 -29.07 -21.79
C THR A 6 -4.28 -29.84 -20.55
N ILE A 7 -3.57 -30.92 -20.22
CA ILE A 7 -3.76 -31.66 -18.98
C ILE A 7 -3.23 -30.79 -17.83
N THR A 8 -4.13 -30.26 -17.00
CA THR A 8 -3.73 -29.60 -15.75
C THR A 8 -3.19 -30.65 -14.79
N GLN A 9 -1.87 -30.79 -14.70
CA GLN A 9 -1.25 -31.57 -13.63
C GLN A 9 -1.49 -30.83 -12.31
N VAL A 10 -2.27 -31.43 -11.42
CA VAL A 10 -2.34 -31.01 -10.02
C VAL A 10 -1.06 -31.51 -9.36
N GLN A 11 -0.01 -30.69 -9.32
CA GLN A 11 1.11 -30.93 -8.43
C GLN A 11 0.65 -30.61 -7.00
N ALA A 12 0.15 -31.62 -6.29
CA ALA A 12 0.05 -31.55 -4.85
C ALA A 12 1.48 -31.60 -4.30
N LEU A 13 1.98 -30.48 -3.80
CA LEU A 13 3.24 -30.46 -3.06
C LEU A 13 3.08 -31.38 -1.85
N THR A 14 3.97 -32.36 -1.71
CA THR A 14 3.99 -33.27 -0.55
C THR A 14 4.46 -32.57 0.72
N GLN A 15 5.13 -31.44 0.58
CA GLN A 15 5.55 -30.57 1.67
C GLN A 15 5.32 -29.11 1.26
N TYR A 16 4.41 -28.44 1.96
CA TYR A 16 4.15 -27.02 1.75
C TYR A 16 5.18 -26.19 2.54
N PRO A 17 5.64 -25.05 1.99
CA PRO A 17 6.57 -24.15 2.67
C PRO A 17 5.92 -23.41 3.87
N CYS A 18 4.62 -23.64 4.11
CA CYS A 18 3.86 -23.05 5.21
C CYS A 18 2.80 -24.04 5.73
N PRO A 19 2.33 -23.86 6.98
CA PRO A 19 1.20 -24.61 7.51
C PRO A 19 -0.03 -24.46 6.62
N LEU A 20 -0.77 -25.56 6.44
CA LEU A 20 -2.06 -25.52 5.77
C LEU A 20 -3.09 -24.82 6.67
N LEU A 21 -3.87 -23.93 6.07
CA LEU A 21 -5.05 -23.36 6.71
C LEU A 21 -6.21 -24.38 6.70
N GLU A 22 -7.25 -24.07 7.47
CA GLU A 22 -8.47 -24.86 7.61
C GLU A 22 -9.16 -25.16 6.26
N GLU A 23 -9.87 -26.29 6.18
CA GLU A 23 -10.54 -26.77 4.96
C GLU A 23 -11.50 -25.74 4.34
N ARG A 24 -12.11 -24.88 5.16
CA ARG A 24 -12.99 -23.80 4.68
C ARG A 24 -12.31 -22.87 3.67
N PHE A 25 -10.98 -22.72 3.69
CA PHE A 25 -10.26 -21.94 2.69
C PHE A 25 -10.15 -22.65 1.33
N SER A 26 -10.21 -23.98 1.31
CA SER A 26 -10.38 -24.74 0.06
C SER A 26 -11.76 -24.50 -0.54
N ILE A 27 -12.81 -24.53 0.29
CA ILE A 27 -14.19 -24.21 -0.11
C ILE A 27 -14.28 -22.75 -0.60
N LEU A 28 -13.65 -21.82 0.11
CA LEU A 28 -13.56 -20.42 -0.30
C LEU A 28 -12.94 -20.28 -1.70
N LYS A 29 -11.78 -20.90 -1.96
CA LYS A 29 -11.14 -20.87 -3.29
C LYS A 29 -12.07 -21.37 -4.40
N GLN A 30 -12.82 -22.44 -4.16
CA GLN A 30 -13.80 -22.98 -5.10
C GLN A 30 -14.99 -22.05 -5.33
N SER A 31 -15.38 -21.29 -4.30
CA SER A 31 -16.45 -20.28 -4.42
C SER A 31 -16.05 -19.03 -5.19
N ILE A 32 -14.75 -18.66 -5.15
CA ILE A 32 -14.22 -17.48 -5.83
C ILE A 32 -14.08 -17.74 -7.34
N VAL A 33 -13.46 -18.87 -7.71
CA VAL A 33 -13.26 -19.23 -9.12
C VAL A 33 -14.20 -20.37 -9.49
N LYS A 34 -15.27 -20.04 -10.22
CA LYS A 34 -16.25 -21.04 -10.66
C LYS A 34 -15.62 -22.03 -11.65
N PRO A 35 -16.08 -23.30 -11.72
CA PRO A 35 -15.48 -24.32 -12.59
C PRO A 35 -15.39 -23.91 -14.06
N GLN A 36 -16.37 -23.18 -14.58
CA GLN A 36 -16.39 -22.67 -15.96
C GLN A 36 -15.31 -21.61 -16.24
N ASP A 37 -14.84 -20.90 -15.21
CA ASP A 37 -13.88 -19.79 -15.33
C ASP A 37 -12.44 -20.24 -15.09
N ARG A 38 -12.26 -21.47 -14.59
CA ARG A 38 -10.93 -22.03 -14.24
C ARG A 38 -9.92 -21.91 -15.36
N LYS A 39 -10.30 -22.28 -16.59
CA LYS A 39 -9.39 -22.22 -17.75
C LYS A 39 -8.93 -20.79 -18.02
N ARG A 40 -9.87 -19.85 -17.99
CA ARG A 40 -9.63 -18.42 -18.21
C ARG A 40 -8.70 -17.82 -17.15
N VAL A 41 -8.87 -18.17 -15.87
CA VAL A 41 -7.99 -17.71 -14.78
C VAL A 41 -6.57 -18.29 -14.90
N ILE A 42 -6.43 -19.56 -15.30
CA ILE A 42 -5.10 -20.15 -15.56
C ILE A 42 -4.40 -19.42 -16.71
N GLU A 43 -5.11 -19.18 -17.81
CA GLU A 43 -4.57 -18.46 -18.96
C GLU A 43 -4.21 -17.02 -18.59
N SER A 44 -5.03 -16.34 -17.79
CA SER A 44 -4.76 -14.97 -17.35
C SER A 44 -3.56 -14.88 -16.41
N TYR A 45 -3.34 -15.88 -15.56
CA TYR A 45 -2.16 -15.96 -14.71
C TYR A 45 -0.88 -16.01 -15.55
N ASN A 46 -0.86 -16.79 -16.64
CA ASN A 46 0.30 -16.84 -17.54
C ASN A 46 0.55 -15.48 -18.21
N ARG A 47 -0.51 -14.76 -18.62
CA ARG A 47 -0.39 -13.40 -19.17
C ARG A 47 0.15 -12.42 -18.13
N LEU A 48 -0.34 -12.52 -16.89
CA LEU A 48 0.11 -11.70 -15.78
C LEU A 48 1.60 -11.92 -15.48
N THR A 49 2.05 -13.18 -15.38
CA THR A 49 3.46 -13.47 -15.10
C THR A 49 4.39 -12.93 -16.18
N SER A 50 4.01 -13.04 -17.45
CA SER A 50 4.78 -12.44 -18.55
C SER A 50 4.82 -10.91 -18.46
N ALA A 51 3.72 -10.25 -18.11
CA ALA A 51 3.70 -8.81 -17.91
C ALA A 51 4.57 -8.37 -16.71
N LEU A 52 4.52 -9.12 -15.61
CA LEU A 52 5.34 -8.86 -14.42
C LEU A 52 6.84 -9.07 -14.67
N GLU A 53 7.23 -10.03 -15.50
CA GLU A 53 8.63 -10.21 -15.90
C GLU A 53 9.18 -8.99 -16.66
N VAL A 54 8.41 -8.46 -17.61
CA VAL A 54 8.77 -7.23 -18.33
C VAL A 54 8.90 -6.04 -17.39
N GLU A 55 7.96 -5.88 -16.45
CA GLU A 55 8.00 -4.78 -15.49
C GLU A 55 9.16 -4.92 -14.48
N ALA A 56 9.43 -6.14 -14.01
CA ALA A 56 10.58 -6.41 -13.15
C ALA A 56 11.91 -6.10 -13.86
N GLU A 57 12.05 -6.43 -15.15
CA GLU A 57 13.22 -6.07 -15.94
C GLU A 57 13.36 -4.55 -16.10
N ARG A 58 12.25 -3.85 -16.36
CA ARG A 58 12.22 -2.38 -16.44
C ARG A 58 12.69 -1.74 -15.14
N ILE A 59 12.13 -2.16 -14.00
CA ILE A 59 12.51 -1.67 -12.67
C ILE A 59 13.98 -1.98 -12.39
N SER A 60 14.43 -3.20 -12.67
CA SER A 60 15.83 -3.61 -12.46
C SER A 60 16.81 -2.76 -13.28
N LYS A 61 16.45 -2.37 -14.52
CA LYS A 61 17.30 -1.52 -15.37
C LYS A 61 17.33 -0.07 -14.90
N GLN A 62 16.21 0.46 -14.41
CA GLN A 62 16.09 1.85 -13.98
C GLN A 62 16.61 2.09 -12.55
N GLY A 63 16.56 1.08 -11.68
CA GLY A 63 16.89 1.21 -10.27
C GLY A 63 15.99 2.24 -9.59
N SER A 64 16.57 3.13 -8.78
CA SER A 64 15.82 4.17 -8.06
C SER A 64 15.08 5.15 -8.97
N LYS A 65 15.47 5.28 -10.25
CA LYS A 65 14.78 6.14 -11.23
C LYS A 65 13.40 5.60 -11.65
N ALA A 66 13.06 4.37 -11.27
CA ALA A 66 11.72 3.82 -11.49
C ALA A 66 10.66 4.49 -10.61
N ILE A 67 11.07 5.16 -9.53
CA ILE A 67 10.17 5.91 -8.64
C ILE A 67 10.06 7.34 -9.19
N PRO A 68 8.87 7.80 -9.61
CA PRO A 68 8.70 9.17 -10.05
C PRO A 68 8.89 10.13 -8.87
N ASP A 69 9.54 11.24 -9.13
CA ASP A 69 9.72 12.32 -8.17
C ASP A 69 9.40 13.69 -8.76
N ILE A 70 8.90 14.59 -7.91
CA ILE A 70 8.51 15.94 -8.28
C ILE A 70 8.90 16.91 -7.17
N ASP A 71 9.24 18.15 -7.53
CA ASP A 71 9.39 19.23 -6.56
C ASP A 71 8.03 19.78 -6.14
N PHE A 72 7.82 19.99 -4.84
CA PHE A 72 6.57 20.55 -4.34
C PHE A 72 6.24 21.92 -4.94
N ALA A 73 7.24 22.73 -5.31
CA ALA A 73 7.03 24.00 -6.01
C ALA A 73 6.23 23.81 -7.30
N THR A 74 6.45 22.72 -8.04
CA THR A 74 5.71 22.41 -9.27
C THR A 74 4.23 22.11 -8.98
N VAL A 75 3.94 21.49 -7.83
CA VAL A 75 2.55 21.29 -7.36
C VAL A 75 1.92 22.63 -6.97
N GLU A 76 2.67 23.51 -6.28
CA GLU A 76 2.21 24.86 -5.91
C GLU A 76 1.92 25.72 -7.14
N GLU A 77 2.83 25.74 -8.12
CA GLU A 77 2.69 26.45 -9.39
C GLU A 77 1.51 25.95 -10.23
N ASN A 78 1.17 24.66 -10.09
CA ASN A 78 0.02 24.04 -10.75
C ASN A 78 -1.23 24.05 -9.85
N ASN A 79 -1.40 25.08 -9.03
CA ASN A 79 -2.59 25.30 -8.19
C ASN A 79 -2.92 24.14 -7.23
N GLY A 80 -1.90 23.47 -6.69
CA GLY A 80 -2.06 22.32 -5.80
C GLY A 80 -2.38 21.01 -6.50
N GLN A 81 -2.22 20.93 -7.82
CA GLN A 81 -2.51 19.73 -8.62
C GLN A 81 -1.23 19.12 -9.19
N LEU A 82 -1.26 17.81 -9.43
CA LEU A 82 -0.17 17.15 -10.16
C LEU A 82 -0.14 17.63 -11.62
N PRO A 83 1.05 17.87 -12.22
CA PRO A 83 1.17 18.22 -13.62
C PRO A 83 0.54 17.18 -14.55
N GLU A 84 0.15 17.65 -15.74
CA GLU A 84 -0.40 16.78 -16.79
C GLU A 84 0.56 15.63 -17.13
N GLY A 85 0.01 14.42 -17.29
CA GLY A 85 0.77 13.20 -17.58
C GLY A 85 1.52 12.58 -16.39
N LEU A 86 1.89 13.36 -15.35
CA LEU A 86 2.59 12.81 -14.20
C LEU A 86 1.71 11.83 -13.41
N GLY A 87 0.41 12.11 -13.31
CA GLY A 87 -0.54 11.24 -12.63
C GLY A 87 -0.55 9.82 -13.20
N GLU A 88 -0.44 9.64 -14.53
CA GLU A 88 -0.37 8.32 -15.15
C GLU A 88 0.91 7.58 -14.80
N THR A 89 2.03 8.30 -14.77
CA THR A 89 3.33 7.73 -14.37
C THR A 89 3.28 7.26 -12.92
N ILE A 90 2.70 8.06 -12.02
CA ILE A 90 2.52 7.69 -10.61
C ILE A 90 1.57 6.50 -10.49
N ARG A 91 0.46 6.50 -11.25
CA ARG A 91 -0.50 5.39 -11.25
C ARG A 91 0.13 4.06 -11.68
N GLN A 92 1.02 4.09 -12.65
CA GLN A 92 1.78 2.91 -13.08
C GLN A 92 2.81 2.47 -12.03
N ALA A 93 3.53 3.42 -11.41
CA ALA A 93 4.57 3.10 -10.43
C ALA A 93 4.02 2.72 -9.04
N GLY A 94 2.80 3.14 -8.70
CA GLY A 94 2.20 2.93 -7.37
C GLY A 94 2.82 3.75 -6.25
N CYS A 95 3.72 4.69 -6.56
CA CYS A 95 4.43 5.49 -5.57
C CYS A 95 4.96 6.80 -6.18
N VAL A 96 5.28 7.79 -5.33
CA VAL A 96 5.86 9.07 -5.73
C VAL A 96 6.70 9.67 -4.60
N ILE A 97 7.78 10.38 -4.95
CA ILE A 97 8.53 11.23 -4.02
C ILE A 97 8.16 12.69 -4.30
N ILE A 98 7.57 13.38 -3.32
CA ILE A 98 7.38 14.84 -3.38
C ILE A 98 8.49 15.50 -2.57
N ARG A 99 9.42 16.15 -3.27
CA ARG A 99 10.58 16.82 -2.66
C ARG A 99 10.20 18.19 -2.15
N ASN A 100 10.93 18.66 -1.15
CA ASN A 100 10.87 20.06 -0.69
C ASN A 100 9.48 20.54 -0.23
N VAL A 101 8.61 19.62 0.23
CA VAL A 101 7.29 19.96 0.81
C VAL A 101 7.43 20.91 2.00
N VAL A 102 8.45 20.68 2.82
CA VAL A 102 8.87 21.59 3.88
C VAL A 102 10.35 21.89 3.70
N SER A 103 10.83 23.02 4.22
CA SER A 103 12.25 23.34 4.17
C SER A 103 13.06 22.36 5.01
N GLU A 104 14.30 22.11 4.59
CA GLU A 104 15.24 21.29 5.37
C GLU A 104 15.39 21.83 6.80
N GLN A 105 15.50 23.16 6.95
CA GLN A 105 15.58 23.81 8.26
C GLN A 105 14.40 23.45 9.16
N GLN A 106 13.17 23.47 8.63
CA GLN A 106 11.97 23.13 9.40
C GLN A 106 11.93 21.64 9.77
N ALA A 107 12.28 20.77 8.81
CA ALA A 107 12.36 19.33 9.05
C ALA A 107 13.41 18.97 10.13
N THR A 108 14.60 19.58 10.05
CA THR A 108 15.65 19.42 11.06
C THR A 108 15.22 19.93 12.43
N ALA A 109 14.51 21.07 12.49
CA ALA A 109 14.00 21.59 13.77
C ALA A 109 13.02 20.59 14.43
N TRP A 110 12.08 20.03 13.67
CA TRP A 110 11.16 19.00 14.16
C TRP A 110 11.89 17.74 14.61
N GLU A 111 12.89 17.27 13.84
CA GLU A 111 13.72 16.13 14.22
C GLU A 111 14.41 16.37 15.58
N GLN A 112 15.02 17.53 15.78
CA GLN A 112 15.70 17.87 17.02
C GLN A 112 14.73 17.96 18.21
N GLU A 113 13.52 18.47 17.98
CA GLU A 113 12.48 18.52 19.01
C GLU A 113 12.00 17.11 19.39
N LEU A 114 11.79 16.21 18.42
CA LEU A 114 11.46 14.80 18.67
C LEU A 114 12.56 14.09 19.47
N LYS A 115 13.83 14.25 19.08
CA LYS A 115 14.99 13.72 19.83
C LYS A 115 15.04 14.26 21.26
N SER A 116 14.82 15.56 21.42
CA SER A 116 14.80 16.21 22.73
C SER A 116 13.62 15.76 23.58
N TYR A 117 12.48 15.47 22.95
CA TYR A 117 11.28 14.97 23.61
C TYR A 117 11.53 13.58 24.21
N VAL A 118 12.04 12.63 23.43
CA VAL A 118 12.31 11.27 23.93
C VAL A 118 13.39 11.28 25.02
N LYS A 119 14.41 12.13 24.91
CA LYS A 119 15.46 12.27 25.93
C LYS A 119 14.94 12.79 27.27
N ARG A 120 13.98 13.72 27.27
CA ARG A 120 13.37 14.28 28.49
C ARG A 120 12.41 13.31 29.18
N HIS A 121 11.98 12.25 28.49
CA HIS A 121 11.00 11.31 28.98
C HIS A 121 11.54 9.86 28.85
N PRO A 122 12.57 9.49 29.65
CA PRO A 122 13.26 8.22 29.50
C PRO A 122 12.39 6.98 29.79
N GLY A 123 11.23 7.17 30.43
CA GLY A 123 10.25 6.09 30.64
C GLY A 123 9.38 5.80 29.42
N ILE A 124 9.51 6.57 28.33
CA ILE A 124 8.82 6.26 27.07
C ILE A 124 9.50 5.05 26.44
N GLY A 125 8.78 3.94 26.37
CA GLY A 125 9.23 2.75 25.67
C GLY A 125 9.39 3.01 24.17
N GLY A 126 10.22 2.20 23.54
CA GLY A 126 10.35 2.13 22.09
C GLY A 126 10.94 0.80 21.68
N PHE A 127 11.03 0.60 20.36
CA PHE A 127 11.49 -0.65 19.78
C PHE A 127 12.77 -0.42 18.95
N PRO A 128 13.78 -1.31 19.07
CA PRO A 128 13.93 -2.35 20.09
C PRO A 128 14.12 -1.77 21.50
N THR A 129 13.80 -2.53 22.56
CA THR A 129 13.78 -2.01 23.94
C THR A 129 15.14 -1.50 24.44
N HIS A 130 16.23 -2.11 23.98
CA HIS A 130 17.59 -1.79 24.43
C HIS A 130 18.22 -0.63 23.65
N ASP A 131 17.72 -0.36 22.44
CA ASP A 131 18.12 0.77 21.59
C ASP A 131 16.87 1.31 20.85
N PRO A 132 16.00 2.08 21.54
CA PRO A 132 14.75 2.55 20.94
C PRO A 132 14.99 3.40 19.70
N GLN A 133 14.54 2.90 18.54
CA GLN A 133 14.59 3.63 17.26
C GLN A 133 13.19 3.89 16.70
N THR A 134 12.20 3.09 17.06
CA THR A 134 10.77 3.32 16.78
C THR A 134 10.05 3.69 18.06
N PHE A 135 9.33 4.81 18.06
CA PHE A 135 8.68 5.35 19.26
C PHE A 135 7.17 5.32 19.10
N SER A 136 6.48 4.62 20.01
CA SER A 136 5.01 4.58 20.08
C SER A 136 4.43 5.85 20.71
N LEU A 137 4.80 7.00 20.13
CA LEU A 137 4.32 8.32 20.47
C LEU A 137 3.51 8.87 19.32
N PHE A 138 2.44 9.59 19.66
CA PHE A 138 1.43 9.96 18.67
C PHE A 138 1.14 11.46 18.64
N TRP A 139 1.34 12.17 19.75
CA TRP A 139 0.80 13.53 19.94
C TRP A 139 1.87 14.55 20.33
N THR A 140 3.14 14.31 20.00
CA THR A 140 4.19 15.30 20.25
C THR A 140 3.93 16.58 19.45
N PRO A 141 4.38 17.77 19.91
CA PRO A 141 4.19 19.01 19.15
C PRO A 141 4.69 18.93 17.70
N PRO A 142 5.88 18.35 17.39
CA PRO A 142 6.30 18.17 16.00
C PRO A 142 5.34 17.31 15.18
N GLN A 143 4.86 16.17 15.72
CA GLN A 143 3.91 15.31 15.00
C GLN A 143 2.62 16.06 14.65
N MET A 144 2.10 16.87 15.58
CA MET A 144 0.91 17.68 15.32
C MET A 144 1.16 18.78 14.31
N GLN A 145 2.30 19.47 14.39
CA GLN A 145 2.69 20.50 13.43
C GLN A 145 2.87 19.91 12.03
N ILE A 146 3.54 18.77 11.88
CA ILE A 146 3.73 18.08 10.60
C ILE A 146 2.36 17.75 9.97
N ARG A 147 1.47 17.10 10.72
CA ARG A 147 0.17 16.63 10.22
C ARG A 147 -0.79 17.76 9.86
N SER A 148 -0.64 18.94 10.48
CA SER A 148 -1.47 20.12 10.22
C SER A 148 -0.78 21.16 9.33
N HIS A 149 0.45 20.90 8.87
CA HIS A 149 1.21 21.85 8.07
C HIS A 149 0.51 22.07 6.71
N PRO A 150 0.23 23.32 6.31
CA PRO A 150 -0.52 23.60 5.08
C PRO A 150 0.08 22.93 3.82
N LYS A 151 1.40 22.96 3.68
CA LYS A 151 2.10 22.31 2.55
C LYS A 151 1.98 20.78 2.57
N VAL A 152 1.97 20.16 3.76
CA VAL A 152 1.80 18.71 3.89
C VAL A 152 0.37 18.33 3.49
N LEU A 153 -0.64 19.07 3.99
CA LEU A 153 -2.04 18.85 3.61
C LEU A 153 -2.27 19.06 2.11
N GLN A 154 -1.65 20.07 1.50
CA GLN A 154 -1.72 20.30 0.06
C GLN A 154 -1.05 19.17 -0.74
N ALA A 155 0.11 18.68 -0.31
CA ALA A 155 0.75 17.52 -0.93
C ALA A 155 -0.11 16.25 -0.82
N MET A 156 -0.72 16.00 0.34
CA MET A 156 -1.65 14.88 0.54
C MET A 156 -2.87 15.00 -0.38
N ASN A 157 -3.45 16.20 -0.51
CA ASN A 157 -4.57 16.45 -1.41
C ASN A 157 -4.17 16.21 -2.89
N ALA A 158 -3.01 16.70 -3.34
CA ALA A 158 -2.55 16.48 -4.71
C ALA A 158 -2.44 14.98 -5.06
N VAL A 159 -2.01 14.15 -4.10
CA VAL A 159 -1.92 12.69 -4.27
C VAL A 159 -3.29 12.01 -4.17
N SER A 160 -4.20 12.50 -3.32
CA SER A 160 -5.55 11.90 -3.21
C SER A 160 -6.34 12.00 -4.51
N GLN A 161 -6.08 13.02 -5.33
CA GLN A 161 -6.70 13.17 -6.67
C GLN A 161 -6.30 12.09 -7.69
N LEU A 162 -5.34 11.20 -7.37
CA LEU A 162 -5.02 10.06 -8.21
C LEU A 162 -6.11 8.98 -8.20
N TRP A 163 -6.86 8.93 -7.10
CA TRP A 163 -7.95 7.99 -6.89
C TRP A 163 -9.24 8.51 -7.49
N HIS A 164 -10.14 7.59 -7.82
CA HIS A 164 -11.46 7.93 -8.30
C HIS A 164 -12.53 6.99 -7.75
N LEU A 165 -13.77 7.43 -7.90
CA LEU A 165 -14.98 6.70 -7.62
C LEU A 165 -15.77 6.61 -8.91
N THR A 166 -16.33 5.45 -9.20
CA THR A 166 -17.27 5.27 -10.32
C THR A 166 -18.72 5.16 -9.84
N ARG A 167 -18.90 4.98 -8.53
CA ARG A 167 -20.20 4.89 -7.88
C ARG A 167 -20.58 6.21 -7.21
N ASP A 168 -21.81 6.65 -7.45
CA ASP A 168 -22.38 7.86 -6.83
C ASP A 168 -22.78 7.67 -5.35
N ASP A 169 -22.86 6.42 -4.86
CA ASP A 169 -23.29 6.10 -3.50
C ASP A 169 -22.14 5.88 -2.51
N THR A 170 -20.89 5.95 -2.96
CA THR A 170 -19.72 5.74 -2.10
C THR A 170 -19.51 6.95 -1.17
N LEU A 171 -19.46 6.69 0.13
CA LEU A 171 -19.25 7.71 1.17
C LEU A 171 -17.76 8.03 1.38
N PHE A 172 -17.07 8.46 0.32
CA PHE A 172 -15.65 8.81 0.40
C PHE A 172 -15.35 10.18 -0.23
N ASP A 173 -14.87 11.12 0.59
CA ASP A 173 -14.48 12.45 0.14
C ASP A 173 -12.97 12.49 -0.14
N MET A 174 -12.60 12.57 -1.42
CA MET A 174 -11.20 12.65 -1.87
C MET A 174 -10.52 13.99 -1.55
N SER A 175 -11.30 15.02 -1.18
CA SER A 175 -10.80 16.36 -0.88
C SER A 175 -10.50 16.60 0.60
N SER A 176 -11.05 15.76 1.49
CA SER A 176 -10.83 15.85 2.93
C SER A 176 -9.73 14.92 3.40
N GLN A 177 -8.92 15.40 4.35
CA GLN A 177 -7.88 14.61 5.00
C GLN A 177 -8.24 14.39 6.47
N VAL A 178 -8.06 13.15 6.95
CA VAL A 178 -8.22 12.80 8.36
C VAL A 178 -6.87 12.58 9.02
N VAL A 179 -6.74 12.99 10.28
CA VAL A 179 -5.51 12.79 11.03
C VAL A 179 -5.40 11.34 11.46
N TYR A 180 -4.56 10.57 10.76
CA TYR A 180 -4.10 9.27 11.22
C TYR A 180 -2.84 9.44 12.08
N ALA A 181 -2.99 9.22 13.39
CA ALA A 181 -1.88 9.37 14.32
C ALA A 181 -1.01 8.12 14.35
N ASP A 182 0.08 8.15 13.61
CA ASP A 182 1.11 7.10 13.63
C ASP A 182 2.34 7.53 14.44
N ARG A 183 3.17 6.53 14.73
CA ARG A 183 4.46 6.54 15.39
C ARG A 183 5.49 7.30 14.54
N PHE A 184 6.68 7.51 15.11
CA PHE A 184 7.83 7.97 14.36
C PHE A 184 9.04 7.08 14.59
N ARG A 185 10.00 7.14 13.67
CA ARG A 185 11.23 6.38 13.71
C ARG A 185 12.44 7.30 13.57
N ILE A 186 13.42 7.16 14.46
CA ILE A 186 14.73 7.80 14.39
C ILE A 186 15.75 6.67 14.31
N ARG A 187 16.21 6.37 13.10
CA ARG A 187 17.17 5.29 12.86
C ARG A 187 18.59 5.82 13.01
N HIS A 188 19.40 5.20 13.85
CA HIS A 188 20.82 5.52 13.93
C HIS A 188 21.61 4.75 12.87
N PRO A 189 22.72 5.31 12.35
CA PRO A 189 23.62 4.56 11.48
C PRO A 189 24.15 3.31 12.21
N SER A 190 23.82 2.13 11.70
CA SER A 190 24.29 0.84 12.22
C SER A 190 24.95 0.03 11.11
N LYS A 191 25.94 -0.80 11.47
CA LYS A 191 26.51 -1.81 10.56
C LYS A 191 25.61 -3.05 10.44
N ASP A 192 24.82 -3.30 11.47
CA ASP A 192 23.89 -4.42 11.53
C ASP A 192 22.56 -4.02 10.88
N SER A 193 21.99 -4.94 10.10
CA SER A 193 20.68 -4.82 9.43
C SER A 193 19.51 -4.89 10.41
N GLU A 194 19.72 -4.51 11.67
CA GLU A 194 18.69 -4.58 12.69
C GLU A 194 17.45 -3.82 12.21
N PHE A 195 16.35 -4.56 12.20
CA PHE A 195 15.00 -4.10 11.88
C PHE A 195 14.70 -3.79 10.40
N THR A 196 15.16 -4.62 9.48
CA THR A 196 14.57 -4.71 8.13
C THR A 196 13.34 -5.63 8.13
N LEU A 197 12.17 -5.10 7.78
CA LEU A 197 11.00 -5.93 7.47
C LEU A 197 11.16 -6.53 6.08
N ASN A 198 10.76 -7.80 5.91
CA ASN A 198 10.62 -8.39 4.59
C ASN A 198 9.52 -7.68 3.80
N ALA A 199 9.52 -7.83 2.47
CA ALA A 199 8.44 -7.32 1.64
C ALA A 199 7.08 -7.88 2.11
N HIS A 200 6.12 -6.98 2.32
CA HIS A 200 4.77 -7.27 2.79
C HIS A 200 3.79 -6.24 2.22
N GLN A 201 2.49 -6.51 2.36
CA GLN A 201 1.43 -5.53 2.15
C GLN A 201 0.69 -5.35 3.48
N ASP A 202 0.39 -4.10 3.82
CA ASP A 202 -0.44 -3.75 4.97
C ASP A 202 -1.93 -3.82 4.62
N THR A 203 -2.79 -3.46 5.57
CA THR A 203 -4.25 -3.31 5.36
C THR A 203 -4.92 -4.63 4.96
N GLY A 204 -4.76 -5.63 5.82
CA GLY A 204 -5.33 -6.98 5.69
C GLY A 204 -4.36 -7.99 5.10
N SER A 205 -4.67 -9.27 5.29
CA SER A 205 -3.97 -10.40 4.68
C SER A 205 -5.00 -11.29 4.00
N ILE A 206 -5.53 -12.29 4.72
CA ILE A 206 -6.52 -13.24 4.19
C ILE A 206 -7.85 -12.57 3.82
N GLU A 207 -8.13 -11.41 4.40
CA GLU A 207 -9.33 -10.61 4.17
C GLU A 207 -9.55 -10.25 2.70
N ARG A 208 -8.47 -10.05 1.91
CA ARG A 208 -8.58 -9.79 0.46
C ARG A 208 -9.25 -10.94 -0.31
N TRP A 209 -9.19 -12.15 0.24
CA TRP A 209 -9.86 -13.32 -0.31
C TRP A 209 -11.17 -13.62 0.40
N GLU A 210 -11.25 -13.40 1.71
CA GLU A 210 -12.38 -13.86 2.53
C GLU A 210 -13.53 -12.85 2.59
N ASP A 211 -13.23 -11.58 2.84
CA ASP A 211 -14.24 -10.52 2.93
C ASP A 211 -14.87 -10.28 1.55
N PRO A 212 -16.19 -10.43 1.38
CA PRO A 212 -16.83 -10.25 0.07
C PRO A 212 -16.63 -8.86 -0.54
N THR A 213 -16.63 -7.81 0.30
CA THR A 213 -16.45 -6.43 -0.14
C THR A 213 -15.00 -6.15 -0.52
N TYR A 214 -14.02 -6.62 0.26
CA TYR A 214 -12.62 -6.49 -0.13
C TYR A 214 -12.32 -7.29 -1.38
N ARG A 215 -12.89 -8.49 -1.50
CA ARG A 215 -12.74 -9.35 -2.67
C ARG A 215 -13.32 -8.71 -3.93
N SER A 216 -14.42 -7.95 -3.85
CA SER A 216 -15.03 -7.30 -5.03
C SER A 216 -14.12 -6.23 -5.65
N CYS A 217 -13.23 -5.62 -4.86
CA CYS A 217 -12.17 -4.74 -5.40
C CYS A 217 -11.30 -5.44 -6.46
N TYR A 218 -11.20 -6.77 -6.42
CA TYR A 218 -10.34 -7.58 -7.28
C TYR A 218 -11.13 -8.48 -8.23
N GLU A 219 -12.44 -8.25 -8.41
CA GLU A 219 -13.31 -9.10 -9.23
C GLU A 219 -12.76 -9.35 -10.65
N PRO A 220 -12.29 -8.34 -11.42
CA PRO A 220 -11.72 -8.60 -12.75
C PRO A 220 -10.56 -9.59 -12.74
N ILE A 221 -9.74 -9.58 -11.67
CA ILE A 221 -8.62 -10.52 -11.50
C ILE A 221 -9.15 -11.95 -11.33
N PHE A 222 -10.14 -12.16 -10.45
CA PHE A 222 -10.70 -13.49 -10.18
C PHE A 222 -11.50 -14.06 -11.35
N GLU A 223 -11.96 -13.21 -12.26
CA GLU A 223 -12.63 -13.61 -13.50
C GLU A 223 -11.67 -13.76 -14.70
N GLY A 224 -10.35 -13.61 -14.47
CA GLY A 224 -9.29 -13.80 -15.45
C GLY A 224 -9.16 -12.66 -16.48
N ARG A 225 -9.60 -11.46 -16.11
CA ARG A 225 -9.49 -10.19 -16.86
C ARG A 225 -8.74 -9.16 -16.02
N TRP A 226 -7.59 -9.54 -15.47
CA TRP A 226 -6.80 -8.64 -14.62
C TRP A 226 -6.36 -7.37 -15.36
N GLU A 227 -6.34 -7.39 -16.69
CA GLU A 227 -6.07 -6.22 -17.53
C GLU A 227 -7.14 -5.11 -17.40
N GLU A 228 -8.33 -5.46 -16.91
CA GLU A 228 -9.42 -4.52 -16.59
C GLU A 228 -9.39 -4.08 -15.12
N TYR A 229 -8.49 -4.63 -14.29
CA TYR A 229 -8.37 -4.23 -12.88
C TYR A 229 -7.75 -2.84 -12.76
N ASP A 230 -8.47 -1.96 -12.09
CA ASP A 230 -8.01 -0.61 -11.76
C ASP A 230 -7.62 -0.52 -10.27
N PRO A 231 -6.32 -0.43 -9.94
CA PRO A 231 -5.90 -0.29 -8.55
C PRO A 231 -6.31 1.06 -7.91
N TRP A 232 -6.63 2.08 -8.71
CA TRP A 232 -6.95 3.44 -8.26
C TRP A 232 -8.45 3.71 -8.10
N ASN A 233 -9.29 2.70 -8.34
CA ASN A 233 -10.69 2.74 -7.99
C ASN A 233 -10.87 2.47 -6.48
N ALA A 234 -11.54 3.40 -5.77
CA ALA A 234 -11.79 3.33 -4.33
C ALA A 234 -13.20 2.84 -3.94
N ASP A 235 -14.06 2.52 -4.90
CA ASP A 235 -15.50 2.24 -4.74
C ASP A 235 -15.85 1.32 -3.57
N HIS A 236 -15.17 0.19 -3.44
CA HIS A 236 -15.45 -0.80 -2.40
C HIS A 236 -14.45 -0.78 -1.24
N ARG A 237 -13.36 -0.02 -1.37
CA ARG A 237 -12.21 -0.12 -0.46
C ARG A 237 -12.51 0.45 0.92
N ALA A 238 -13.34 1.50 1.00
CA ALA A 238 -13.75 2.10 2.26
C ALA A 238 -14.68 1.18 3.08
N GLU A 239 -15.42 0.30 2.42
CA GLU A 239 -16.39 -0.61 3.03
C GLU A 239 -15.79 -2.00 3.36
N ALA A 240 -14.63 -2.30 2.78
CA ALA A 240 -13.92 -3.56 2.96
C ALA A 240 -13.50 -3.78 4.42
N LYS A 241 -13.69 -5.01 4.91
CA LYS A 241 -13.22 -5.40 6.25
C LYS A 241 -11.80 -5.90 6.17
N SER A 242 -10.84 -5.09 6.58
CA SER A 242 -9.41 -5.40 6.57
C SER A 242 -8.89 -6.19 7.78
N ASP A 243 -9.74 -6.48 8.77
CA ASP A 243 -9.43 -7.32 9.94
C ASP A 243 -10.68 -8.11 10.36
N LEU A 244 -10.88 -9.29 9.76
CA LEU A 244 -12.02 -10.16 10.10
C LEU A 244 -11.83 -10.87 11.45
N TYR A 245 -10.58 -10.97 11.90
CA TYR A 245 -10.16 -11.78 13.05
C TYR A 245 -9.81 -10.96 14.29
N GLN A 246 -9.95 -9.63 14.21
CA GLN A 246 -9.68 -8.70 15.31
C GLN A 246 -8.25 -8.86 15.87
N THR A 247 -7.30 -9.10 14.97
CA THR A 247 -5.90 -9.39 15.33
C THR A 247 -5.16 -8.18 15.90
N GLY A 248 -5.73 -6.98 15.77
CA GLY A 248 -5.14 -5.75 16.30
C GLY A 248 -4.01 -5.18 15.44
N SER A 249 -3.65 -5.84 14.33
CA SER A 249 -2.72 -5.34 13.30
C SER A 249 -3.36 -4.28 12.38
N LYS A 250 -4.45 -3.65 12.83
CA LYS A 250 -5.36 -2.83 12.03
C LYS A 250 -4.75 -1.47 11.69
N ASN A 251 -4.98 -1.01 10.46
CA ASN A 251 -5.13 0.42 10.15
C ASN A 251 -6.63 0.76 10.28
N PRO A 252 -7.08 1.45 11.36
CA PRO A 252 -8.50 1.72 11.58
C PRO A 252 -9.13 2.69 10.59
N VAL A 253 -8.31 3.35 9.79
CA VAL A 253 -8.67 4.29 8.73
C VAL A 253 -8.28 3.63 7.40
N TYR A 254 -9.18 3.68 6.41
CA TYR A 254 -8.79 3.33 5.05
C TYR A 254 -7.68 4.30 4.60
N SER A 255 -6.49 3.75 4.35
CA SER A 255 -5.38 4.46 3.75
C SER A 255 -5.32 4.05 2.28
N PRO A 256 -5.40 5.00 1.34
CA PRO A 256 -5.08 4.74 -0.06
C PRO A 256 -3.56 4.50 -0.15
N GLN A 257 -3.14 3.25 0.08
CA GLN A 257 -1.80 2.75 -0.20
C GLN A 257 -1.80 2.02 -1.55
#